data_AF-A0A831LD61-F1
#
_entry.id   AF-A0A831LD61-F1
#
_cell.length_a   1.000
_cell.length_b   1.000
_cell.length_c   1.000
_cell.angle_alpha   90.00
_cell.angle_beta   90.00
_cell.angle_gamma   90.00
#
_symmetry.space_group_name_H-M   'P 1'
#
loop_
_entity.id
_entity.type
_entity.pdbx_description
1 polymer ?
#
loop_
_entity_poly.entity_id
_entity_poly.type
_entity_poly.pdbx_seq_one_letter_code
_entity_poly.pdbx_strand_id
1 'polypeptide(L)'
;MDTIPDNIILHPIGVIRNTTKQPFLVASAAGLTMQGDLAPTMDRVRESEETISEVILKGEFTELLEGIDEYSHIKILYWAHGVPAEGRSLKKVHPMGRPDYPL
;
A
#
# COMPACT_ATOMS: atom_id res chain seq x y z
N MET A 1 23.81 -9.77 -20.28
CA MET A 1 23.19 -8.47 -19.95
C MET A 1 21.71 -8.73 -19.92
N ASP A 2 21.12 -8.77 -18.73
CA ASP A 2 19.69 -9.03 -18.59
C ASP A 2 18.92 -7.81 -19.09
N THR A 3 18.15 -7.99 -20.16
CA THR A 3 17.27 -6.97 -20.72
C THR A 3 16.06 -6.82 -19.82
N ILE A 4 15.82 -5.61 -19.31
CA ILE A 4 14.60 -5.30 -18.55
C ILE A 4 13.44 -5.33 -19.55
N PRO A 5 12.38 -6.11 -19.30
CA PRO A 5 11.23 -6.14 -20.20
C PRO A 5 10.54 -4.78 -20.25
N ASP A 6 10.15 -4.34 -21.45
CA ASP A 6 9.47 -3.06 -21.69
C ASP A 6 8.09 -2.98 -21.01
N ASN A 7 7.51 -4.13 -20.64
CA ASN A 7 6.21 -4.20 -19.99
C ASN A 7 6.15 -5.33 -18.96
N ILE A 8 5.49 -5.05 -17.83
CA ILE A 8 5.20 -6.02 -16.76
C ILE A 8 3.70 -5.99 -16.51
N ILE A 9 3.04 -7.15 -16.66
CA ILE A 9 1.62 -7.32 -16.36
C ILE A 9 1.49 -8.00 -14.99
N LEU A 10 0.79 -7.34 -14.07
CA LEU A 10 0.53 -7.89 -12.73
C LEU A 10 -0.83 -8.58 -12.70
N HIS A 11 -0.85 -9.85 -12.30
CA HIS A 11 -2.08 -10.61 -12.07
C HIS A 11 -2.36 -10.70 -10.55
N PRO A 12 -3.46 -10.11 -10.05
CA PRO A 12 -3.77 -10.20 -8.62
C PRO A 12 -4.09 -11.65 -8.23
N ILE A 13 -3.41 -12.12 -7.19
CA ILE A 13 -3.60 -13.47 -6.62
C ILE A 13 -4.61 -13.52 -5.47
N GLY A 14 -5.05 -12.34 -5.01
CA GLY A 14 -5.91 -12.19 -3.85
C GLY A 14 -6.27 -10.74 -3.57
N VAL A 15 -6.90 -10.51 -2.42
CA VAL A 15 -7.30 -9.20 -1.92
C VAL A 15 -6.98 -9.06 -0.43
N ILE A 16 -6.75 -7.83 0.01
CA ILE A 16 -6.57 -7.50 1.44
C ILE A 16 -7.88 -6.89 1.94
N ARG A 17 -8.39 -7.40 3.05
CA ARG A 17 -9.55 -6.87 3.76
C ARG A 17 -9.10 -6.28 5.09
N ASN A 18 -9.48 -5.04 5.35
CA ASN A 18 -9.19 -4.35 6.61
C ASN A 18 -10.30 -3.34 6.94
N THR A 19 -10.15 -2.65 8.07
CA THR A 19 -11.10 -1.63 8.54
C THR A 19 -10.77 -0.23 8.01
N THR A 20 -9.59 -0.05 7.39
CA THR A 20 -9.13 1.22 6.82
C THR A 20 -9.89 1.55 5.53
N LYS A 21 -10.93 2.38 5.65
CA LYS A 21 -11.80 2.75 4.52
C LYS A 21 -11.18 3.80 3.59
N GLN A 22 -10.33 4.68 4.10
CA GLN A 22 -9.75 5.78 3.35
C GLN A 22 -8.28 5.97 3.71
N PRO A 23 -7.40 6.22 2.73
CA PRO A 23 -6.00 6.52 2.99
C PRO A 23 -5.88 7.93 3.57
N PHE A 24 -5.07 8.08 4.62
CA PHE A 24 -4.77 9.38 5.20
C PHE A 24 -3.77 10.20 4.37
N LEU A 25 -3.05 9.55 3.44
CA LEU A 25 -2.12 10.20 2.53
C LEU A 25 -2.57 9.91 1.09
N VAL A 26 -2.86 10.97 0.34
CA VAL A 26 -3.40 10.90 -1.02
C VAL A 26 -2.42 11.52 -1.99
N ALA A 27 -2.13 10.80 -3.08
CA ALA A 27 -1.34 11.33 -4.19
C ALA A 27 -2.25 11.92 -5.26
N SER A 28 -1.89 13.11 -5.75
CA SER A 28 -2.57 13.81 -6.84
C SER A 28 -1.52 14.39 -7.80
N ALA A 29 -1.96 15.02 -8.91
CA ALA A 29 -1.06 15.75 -9.80
C ALA A 29 -0.22 16.83 -9.08
N ALA A 30 -0.70 17.35 -7.94
CA ALA A 30 -0.01 18.38 -7.14
C ALA A 30 0.99 17.82 -6.11
N GLY A 31 1.10 16.51 -5.97
CA GLY A 31 1.97 15.86 -4.99
C GLY A 31 1.20 15.02 -3.95
N LEU A 32 1.86 14.73 -2.83
CA LEU A 32 1.27 14.06 -1.68
C LEU A 32 0.58 15.08 -0.77
N THR A 33 -0.63 14.77 -0.34
CA THR A 33 -1.39 15.59 0.61
C THR A 33 -1.99 14.71 1.69
N MET A 34 -1.94 15.16 2.93
CA MET A 34 -2.58 14.49 4.05
C MET A 34 -4.06 14.85 4.11
N GLN A 35 -4.94 13.86 4.25
CA GLN A 35 -6.38 14.04 4.42
C GLN A 35 -6.74 14.11 5.92
N GLY A 36 -7.32 15.23 6.34
CA GLY A 36 -7.78 15.45 7.72
C GLY A 36 -6.74 16.11 8.63
N ASP A 37 -7.14 16.39 9.88
CA ASP A 37 -6.26 17.00 10.88
C ASP A 37 -5.17 16.04 11.35
N LEU A 38 -3.97 16.57 11.60
CA LEU A 38 -2.76 15.79 11.94
C LEU A 38 -2.94 14.92 13.19
N ALA A 39 -3.50 15.48 14.27
CA ALA A 39 -3.67 14.78 15.54
C ALA A 39 -4.61 13.57 15.45
N PRO A 40 -5.87 13.69 14.99
CA PRO A 40 -6.77 12.54 14.87
C PRO A 40 -6.28 11.52 13.82
N THR A 41 -5.50 11.96 12.84
CA THR A 41 -4.89 11.05 11.86
C THR A 41 -3.79 10.19 12.49
N MET A 42 -2.96 10.75 13.36
CA MET A 42 -1.92 9.99 14.08
C MET A 42 -2.52 9.01 15.08
N ASP A 43 -3.61 9.37 15.75
CA ASP A 43 -4.33 8.46 16.65
C ASP A 43 -4.93 7.28 15.89
N ARG A 44 -5.55 7.52 14.71
CA ARG A 44 -6.03 6.45 13.83
C ARG A 44 -4.91 5.54 13.31
N VAL A 45 -3.72 6.09 13.05
CA VAL A 45 -2.56 5.28 12.64
C VAL A 45 -2.12 4.35 13.77
N ARG A 46 -2.09 4.84 15.02
CA ARG A 46 -1.79 4.01 16.20
C ARG A 46 -2.85 2.93 16.44
N GLU A 47 -4.13 3.27 16.34
CA GLU A 47 -5.22 2.29 16.42
C GLU A 47 -5.14 1.23 15.29
N SER A 48 -4.56 1.59 14.14
CA SER A 48 -4.34 0.63 13.05
C SER A 48 -3.26 -0.40 13.37
N GLU A 49 -2.33 -0.13 14.29
CA GLU A 49 -1.29 -1.09 14.70
C GLU A 49 -1.89 -2.31 15.42
N GLU A 50 -3.05 -2.15 16.05
CA GLU A 50 -3.80 -3.23 16.71
C GLU A 50 -4.84 -3.88 15.78
N THR A 51 -5.01 -3.36 14.56
CA THR A 51 -6.04 -3.82 13.63
C THR A 51 -5.58 -5.08 12.88
N ILE A 52 -6.40 -6.13 12.97
CA ILE A 52 -6.21 -7.36 12.19
C ILE A 52 -6.69 -7.11 10.76
N SER A 53 -5.81 -7.40 9.78
CA SER A 53 -6.14 -7.45 8.35
C SER A 53 -6.16 -8.90 7.86
N GLU A 54 -7.06 -9.21 6.93
CA GLU A 54 -7.17 -10.53 6.32
C GLU A 54 -6.60 -10.49 4.89
N VAL A 55 -5.75 -11.45 4.56
CA VAL A 55 -5.20 -11.63 3.21
C VAL A 55 -5.89 -12.84 2.58
N ILE A 56 -6.77 -12.58 1.62
CA ILE A 56 -7.63 -13.59 1.02
C ILE A 56 -7.06 -13.93 -0.35
N LEU A 57 -6.55 -15.15 -0.52
CA LEU A 57 -6.03 -15.64 -1.80
C LEU A 57 -7.08 -16.43 -2.57
N LYS A 58 -6.93 -16.50 -3.90
CA LYS A 58 -7.71 -17.44 -4.72
C LYS A 58 -7.31 -18.87 -4.38
N GLY A 59 -8.28 -19.78 -4.39
CA GLY A 59 -8.08 -21.19 -3.99
C GLY A 59 -7.03 -21.94 -4.83
N GLU A 60 -6.76 -21.50 -6.07
CA GLU A 60 -5.71 -22.06 -6.91
C GLU A 60 -4.29 -21.89 -6.33
N PHE A 61 -4.09 -20.97 -5.37
CA PHE A 61 -2.79 -20.72 -4.74
C PHE A 61 -2.64 -21.38 -3.37
N THR A 62 -3.61 -22.17 -2.91
CA THR A 62 -3.60 -22.76 -1.56
C THR A 62 -2.37 -23.64 -1.32
N GLU A 63 -1.98 -24.46 -2.29
CA GLU A 63 -0.80 -25.34 -2.17
C GLU A 63 0.52 -24.56 -2.02
N LEU A 64 0.58 -23.33 -2.53
CA LEU A 64 1.77 -22.48 -2.40
C LEU A 64 1.98 -21.92 -0.98
N LEU A 65 1.01 -22.12 -0.08
CA LEU A 65 1.06 -21.66 1.31
C LEU A 65 1.56 -22.74 2.27
N GLU A 66 1.92 -23.94 1.79
CA GLU A 66 2.46 -24.99 2.65
C GLU A 66 3.72 -24.50 3.40
N GLY A 67 3.71 -24.64 4.73
CA GLY A 67 4.80 -24.17 5.62
C GLY A 67 4.79 -22.67 5.92
N ILE A 68 3.79 -21.89 5.45
CA ILE A 68 3.73 -20.45 5.76
C ILE A 68 3.57 -20.17 7.26
N ASP A 69 2.94 -21.10 7.99
CA ASP A 69 2.69 -21.05 9.43
C ASP A 69 3.94 -21.28 10.29
N GLU A 70 5.03 -21.78 9.72
CA GLU A 70 6.34 -21.88 10.39
C GLU A 70 7.02 -20.50 10.56
N TYR A 71 6.55 -19.48 9.82
CA TYR A 71 7.09 -18.13 9.87
C TYR A 71 6.27 -17.21 10.76
N SER A 72 6.95 -16.49 11.65
CA SER A 72 6.30 -15.46 12.47
C SER A 72 5.99 -14.17 11.69
N HIS A 73 6.71 -13.91 10.59
CA HIS A 73 6.60 -12.70 9.79
C HIS A 73 6.70 -13.02 8.31
N ILE A 74 5.84 -12.39 7.51
CA ILE A 74 5.84 -12.48 6.05
C ILE A 74 5.86 -11.08 5.44
N LYS A 75 6.35 -11.00 4.19
CA LYS A 75 6.29 -9.76 3.40
C LYS A 75 5.10 -9.83 2.46
N ILE A 76 4.27 -8.80 2.48
CA ILE A 76 3.11 -8.68 1.59
C ILE A 76 3.37 -7.56 0.60
N LEU A 77 3.39 -7.90 -0.69
CA LEU A 77 3.37 -6.93 -1.78
C LEU A 77 1.93 -6.76 -2.26
N TYR A 78 1.44 -5.53 -2.26
CA TYR A 78 0.08 -5.21 -2.70
C TYR A 78 0.09 -4.08 -3.74
N TRP A 79 -0.97 -4.02 -4.55
CA TRP A 79 -1.17 -2.93 -5.48
C TRP A 79 -2.01 -1.82 -4.84
N ALA A 80 -1.42 -0.63 -4.69
CA ALA A 80 -2.11 0.57 -4.22
C ALA A 80 -3.08 1.10 -5.31
N HIS A 81 -4.15 0.34 -5.54
CA HIS A 81 -5.11 0.54 -6.62
C HIS A 81 -5.87 1.87 -6.49
N GLY A 82 -6.08 2.38 -5.27
CA GLY A 82 -6.73 3.66 -5.01
C GLY A 82 -5.91 4.90 -5.37
N VAL A 83 -4.61 4.75 -5.69
CA VAL A 83 -3.79 5.87 -6.18
C VAL A 83 -4.23 6.20 -7.61
N PRO A 84 -4.47 7.47 -7.98
CA PRO A 84 -4.81 7.81 -9.36
C PRO A 84 -3.60 7.75 -10.29
N ALA A 85 -3.81 7.72 -11.61
CA ALA A 85 -2.73 7.59 -12.60
C ALA A 85 -1.72 8.76 -12.51
N GLU A 86 -2.22 9.99 -12.37
CA GLU A 86 -1.40 11.18 -12.15
C GLU A 86 -0.53 11.06 -10.88
N GLY A 87 -1.08 10.50 -9.80
CA GLY A 87 -0.35 10.28 -8.55
C GLY A 87 0.77 9.24 -8.72
N ARG A 88 0.54 8.18 -9.52
CA ARG A 88 1.59 7.17 -9.83
C ARG A 88 2.72 7.73 -10.69
N SER A 89 2.47 8.80 -11.43
CA SER A 89 3.47 9.41 -12.32
C SER A 89 4.42 10.40 -11.61
N LEU A 90 4.15 10.72 -10.33
CA LEU A 90 4.98 11.60 -9.52
C LEU A 90 6.39 11.03 -9.36
N LYS A 91 7.40 11.86 -9.61
CA LYS A 91 8.83 11.52 -9.48
C LYS A 91 9.52 12.15 -8.28
N LYS A 92 8.89 13.19 -7.71
CA LYS A 92 9.36 13.94 -6.54
C LYS A 92 8.16 14.24 -5.66
N VAL A 93 8.33 14.11 -4.36
CA VAL A 93 7.27 14.35 -3.39
C VAL A 93 7.91 14.89 -2.12
N HIS A 94 7.25 15.87 -1.50
CA HIS A 94 7.53 16.15 -0.11
C HIS A 94 7.09 14.94 0.74
N PRO A 95 7.97 14.34 1.56
CA PRO A 95 7.61 13.20 2.40
C PRO A 95 6.39 13.53 3.26
N MET A 96 5.43 12.59 3.33
CA MET A 96 4.15 12.76 4.03
C MET A 96 3.31 13.97 3.56
N GLY A 97 3.63 14.57 2.41
CA GLY A 97 2.98 15.79 1.92
C GLY A 97 3.33 17.06 2.70
N ARG A 98 4.44 17.06 3.44
CA ARG A 98 4.87 18.15 4.31
C ARG A 98 5.76 19.16 3.58
N PRO A 99 5.29 20.39 3.30
CA PRO A 99 6.06 21.37 2.52
C PRO A 99 7.37 21.81 3.18
N ASP A 100 7.49 21.63 4.50
CA ASP A 100 8.70 21.90 5.29
C ASP A 100 9.81 20.87 5.09
N TYR A 101 9.51 19.70 4.50
CA TYR A 101 10.51 18.69 4.16
C TYR A 101 11.09 18.90 2.77
N PRO A 102 12.33 18.43 2.50
CA PRO A 102 12.89 18.46 1.15
C PRO A 102 12.01 17.72 0.14
N LEU A 103 12.12 18.14 -1.14
CA LEU A 103 11.52 17.46 -2.30
C LEU A 103 12.21 16.15 -2.67
#